data_AF-A0A1F8RXM1-F1
#
_entry.id   AF-A0A1F8RXM1-F1
#
_cell.length_a   1.000
_cell.length_b   1.000
_cell.length_c   1.000
_cell.angle_alpha   90.00
_cell.angle_beta   90.00
_cell.angle_gamma   90.00
#
_symmetry.space_group_name_H-M   'P 1'
#
loop_
_entity.id
_entity.type
_entity.pdbx_description
1 polymer ?
#
loop_
_entity_poly.entity_id
_entity_poly.type
_entity_poly.pdbx_seq_one_letter_code
_entity_poly.pdbx_strand_id
1 'polypeptide(L)'
;MKTALFVLTLSVFFVACAVSRAAEPRPTATPTLTSTATPTATATTFPTDTPAPTATPTAEPLISEVLPAVRPPQEPPASAPRFHRGGTSLPLPEGTTVVWGGCASDGTCYWYNFYWAPTHEVVMQPGEPQYKVQHELCHAHQHWSINGGAPLAPADYDLESWYATAEGQSFTAAVSGLPWPWTHSAVSGLEDFAWTCAYWYLDPAYLLQVSPERYDWVANNLP
;
A
#
# COMPACT_ATOMS: atom_id res chain seq x y z
N MET A 1 19.29 -48.74 -58.62
CA MET A 1 20.30 -49.61 -57.97
C MET A 1 20.55 -48.99 -56.60
N LYS A 2 19.94 -49.56 -55.55
CA LYS A 2 20.59 -50.43 -54.53
C LYS A 2 21.55 -49.61 -53.65
N THR A 3 21.09 -49.12 -52.49
CA THR A 3 21.03 -49.76 -51.15
C THR A 3 22.15 -49.24 -50.25
N ALA A 4 21.79 -48.46 -49.23
CA ALA A 4 22.48 -48.45 -47.94
C ALA A 4 21.43 -48.05 -46.88
N LEU A 5 20.81 -49.07 -46.32
CA LEU A 5 19.79 -49.07 -45.28
C LEU A 5 20.46 -49.61 -44.01
N PHE A 6 20.21 -48.94 -42.89
CA PHE A 6 20.13 -49.49 -41.53
C PHE A 6 21.37 -50.13 -40.88
N VAL A 7 21.70 -49.61 -39.69
CA VAL A 7 21.64 -50.28 -38.38
C VAL A 7 22.78 -49.73 -37.51
N LEU A 8 22.47 -48.85 -36.56
CA LEU A 8 22.85 -49.05 -35.14
C LEU A 8 22.08 -48.09 -34.22
N THR A 9 21.07 -48.67 -33.55
CA THR A 9 20.70 -48.51 -32.13
C THR A 9 20.50 -47.09 -31.59
N LEU A 10 19.28 -46.60 -31.32
CA LEU A 10 18.34 -47.08 -30.29
C LEU A 10 18.98 -47.18 -28.89
N SER A 11 19.09 -46.05 -28.18
CA SER A 11 19.24 -46.02 -26.72
C SER A 11 17.92 -45.61 -26.09
N VAL A 12 17.13 -46.66 -25.86
CA VAL A 12 15.84 -46.73 -25.16
C VAL A 12 16.08 -46.67 -23.65
N PHE A 13 15.21 -45.91 -22.95
CA PHE A 13 14.67 -46.12 -21.60
C PHE A 13 15.58 -46.73 -20.53
N PHE A 14 15.95 -45.94 -19.50
CA PHE A 14 16.20 -46.31 -18.09
C PHE A 14 16.53 -44.96 -17.41
N VAL A 15 15.90 -44.43 -16.35
CA VAL A 15 15.32 -45.02 -15.13
C VAL A 15 14.33 -44.00 -14.54
N ALA A 16 13.06 -44.37 -14.44
CA ALA A 16 12.13 -43.77 -13.48
C ALA A 16 12.36 -44.48 -12.14
N CYS A 17 13.17 -43.89 -11.25
CA CYS A 17 13.23 -44.30 -9.86
C CYS A 17 12.41 -43.31 -9.03
N ALA A 18 11.16 -43.69 -8.81
CA ALA A 18 10.33 -43.15 -7.75
C ALA A 18 11.05 -43.34 -6.41
N VAL A 19 11.36 -42.23 -5.74
CA VAL A 19 11.59 -42.22 -4.29
C VAL A 19 10.45 -41.42 -3.69
N SER A 20 9.30 -42.07 -3.54
CA SER A 20 8.27 -41.64 -2.61
C SER A 20 8.85 -41.78 -1.20
N ARG A 21 9.45 -40.70 -0.68
CA ARG A 21 9.69 -40.58 0.75
C ARG A 21 8.33 -40.46 1.42
N ALA A 22 7.88 -41.54 2.03
CA ALA A 22 6.81 -41.52 3.01
C ALA A 22 7.19 -40.48 4.07
N ALA A 23 6.39 -39.41 4.15
CA ALA A 23 6.54 -38.41 5.20
C ALA A 23 6.27 -39.10 6.55
N GLU A 24 7.29 -39.11 7.38
CA GLU A 24 7.24 -39.58 8.76
C GLU A 24 6.21 -38.74 9.53
N PRO A 25 5.30 -39.35 10.32
CA PRO A 25 4.30 -38.59 11.06
C PRO A 25 4.97 -37.68 12.08
N ARG A 26 4.81 -36.37 11.89
CA ARG A 26 5.28 -35.34 12.83
C ARG A 26 4.62 -35.59 14.19
N PRO A 27 5.38 -35.65 15.30
CA PRO A 27 4.81 -35.83 16.62
C PRO A 27 3.83 -34.68 16.90
N THR A 28 2.59 -35.05 17.21
CA THR A 28 1.56 -34.09 17.65
C THR A 28 1.93 -33.64 19.05
N ALA A 29 2.25 -32.36 19.21
CA ALA A 29 2.49 -31.78 20.52
C ALA A 29 1.20 -31.84 21.34
N THR A 30 1.23 -32.61 22.43
CA THR A 30 0.16 -32.61 23.44
C THR A 30 0.06 -31.21 24.05
N PRO A 31 -1.12 -30.56 24.05
CA PRO A 31 -1.25 -29.25 24.69
C PRO A 31 -1.07 -29.41 26.21
N THR A 32 -0.07 -28.73 26.75
CA THR A 32 0.08 -28.55 28.19
C THR A 32 -0.99 -27.59 28.68
N LEU A 33 -1.87 -28.04 29.57
CA LEU A 33 -2.81 -27.17 30.26
C LEU A 33 -2.04 -26.29 31.24
N THR A 34 -1.79 -25.04 30.85
CA THR A 34 -1.26 -24.02 31.74
C THR A 34 -2.36 -23.59 32.71
N SER A 35 -2.18 -23.86 34.00
CA SER A 35 -3.08 -23.37 35.04
C SER A 35 -3.03 -21.85 35.12
N THR A 36 -4.11 -21.19 34.74
CA THR A 36 -4.29 -19.74 34.91
C THR A 36 -4.35 -19.41 36.40
N ALA A 37 -3.40 -18.62 36.89
CA ALA A 37 -3.45 -18.08 38.25
C ALA A 37 -4.67 -17.15 38.38
N THR A 38 -5.46 -17.35 39.43
CA THR A 38 -6.58 -16.48 39.80
C THR A 38 -6.00 -15.16 40.33
N PRO A 39 -6.29 -14.00 39.72
CA PRO A 39 -5.82 -12.73 40.28
C PRO A 39 -6.54 -12.44 41.61
N THR A 40 -5.73 -12.28 42.64
CA THR A 40 -6.08 -11.81 43.99
C THR A 40 -6.73 -10.43 43.93
N ALA A 41 -7.78 -10.21 44.74
CA ALA A 41 -8.43 -8.90 44.85
C ALA A 41 -7.44 -7.83 45.33
N THR A 42 -7.17 -6.85 44.48
CA THR A 42 -6.33 -5.69 44.77
C THR A 42 -7.07 -4.73 45.71
N ALA A 43 -6.38 -4.28 46.76
CA ALA A 43 -6.90 -3.32 47.73
C ALA A 43 -7.24 -1.98 47.07
N THR A 44 -8.44 -1.49 47.35
CA THR A 44 -8.94 -0.18 46.92
C THR A 44 -8.16 0.93 47.63
N THR A 45 -7.42 1.74 46.88
CA THR A 45 -6.81 2.97 47.39
C THR A 45 -7.83 4.12 47.39
N PHE A 46 -7.75 4.96 48.42
CA PHE A 46 -8.56 6.16 48.61
C PHE A 46 -8.30 7.21 47.49
N PRO A 47 -9.32 7.98 47.08
CA PRO A 47 -9.13 9.03 46.09
C PRO A 47 -8.23 10.14 46.66
N THR A 48 -7.14 10.41 45.97
CA THR A 48 -6.34 11.62 46.17
C THR A 48 -7.00 12.76 45.40
N ASP A 49 -7.23 13.88 46.07
CA ASP A 49 -7.79 15.09 45.48
C ASP A 49 -6.97 15.51 44.25
N THR A 50 -7.62 15.44 43.10
CA THR A 50 -7.04 15.82 41.81
C THR A 50 -7.22 17.33 41.63
N PRO A 51 -6.16 18.11 41.41
CA PRO A 51 -6.29 19.54 41.13
C PRO A 51 -7.06 19.76 39.83
N ALA A 52 -7.97 20.74 39.86
CA ALA A 52 -8.81 21.10 38.72
C ALA A 52 -7.97 21.49 37.50
N PRO A 53 -8.38 21.12 36.27
CA PRO A 53 -7.62 21.41 35.07
C PRO A 53 -7.57 22.92 34.81
N THR A 54 -6.34 23.43 34.67
CA THR A 54 -6.08 24.76 34.13
C THR A 54 -6.54 24.80 32.67
N ALA A 55 -7.45 25.72 32.34
CA ALA A 55 -7.95 25.91 30.99
C ALA A 55 -6.80 26.15 30.01
N THR A 56 -6.60 25.21 29.08
CA THR A 56 -5.71 25.35 27.93
C THR A 56 -6.37 26.28 26.91
N PRO A 57 -5.68 27.29 26.36
CA PRO A 57 -6.26 28.16 25.35
C PRO A 57 -6.66 27.35 24.11
N THR A 58 -7.92 27.46 23.72
CA THR A 58 -8.47 26.93 22.48
C THR A 58 -7.72 27.55 21.31
N ALA A 59 -6.89 26.76 20.63
CA ALA A 59 -6.33 27.15 19.35
C ALA A 59 -7.50 27.28 18.36
N GLU A 60 -7.57 28.44 17.72
CA GLU A 60 -8.53 28.76 16.67
C GLU A 60 -8.37 27.75 15.52
N PRO A 61 -9.44 27.13 15.01
CA PRO A 61 -9.32 26.16 13.92
C PRO A 61 -8.77 26.87 12.68
N LEU A 62 -7.58 26.46 12.25
CA LEU A 62 -7.02 26.85 10.96
C LEU A 62 -7.98 26.37 9.88
N ILE A 63 -8.65 27.32 9.25
CA ILE A 63 -9.55 27.11 8.13
C ILE A 63 -8.77 26.33 7.06
N SER A 64 -9.25 25.12 6.72
CA SER A 64 -8.84 24.38 5.53
C SER A 64 -8.97 25.28 4.31
N GLU A 65 -7.85 25.76 3.81
CA GLU A 65 -7.78 26.38 2.51
C GLU A 65 -7.95 25.27 1.46
N VAL A 66 -9.16 25.15 0.91
CA VAL A 66 -9.41 24.35 -0.29
C VAL A 66 -8.71 25.06 -1.44
N LEU A 67 -7.45 24.69 -1.70
CA LEU A 67 -6.69 25.22 -2.83
C LEU A 67 -7.40 24.88 -4.14
N PRO A 68 -7.70 25.86 -5.01
CA PRO A 68 -8.22 25.57 -6.34
C PRO A 68 -7.16 24.83 -7.15
N ALA A 69 -7.59 23.78 -7.86
CA ALA A 69 -6.76 22.98 -8.76
C ALA A 69 -5.94 23.91 -9.68
N VAL A 70 -4.62 23.91 -9.49
CA VAL A 70 -3.68 24.64 -10.34
C VAL A 70 -3.66 23.97 -11.72
N ARG A 71 -3.77 24.78 -12.77
CA ARG A 71 -3.81 24.36 -14.18
C ARG A 71 -2.64 23.40 -14.51
N PRO A 72 -2.88 22.31 -15.27
CA PRO A 72 -1.84 21.38 -15.65
C PRO A 72 -0.80 22.02 -16.61
N PRO A 73 0.43 21.47 -16.66
CA PRO A 73 1.49 21.95 -17.55
C PRO A 73 1.13 21.83 -19.04
N GLN A 74 1.77 22.68 -19.84
CA GLN A 74 1.62 22.81 -21.30
C GLN A 74 1.59 21.49 -22.08
N GLU A 75 0.72 21.49 -23.10
CA GLU A 75 0.46 20.40 -24.05
C GLU A 75 1.75 19.82 -24.68
N PRO A 76 1.96 18.50 -24.68
CA PRO A 76 2.99 17.84 -25.47
C PRO A 76 2.62 17.84 -26.97
N PRO A 77 3.60 17.70 -27.88
CA PRO A 77 3.38 17.80 -29.31
C PRO A 77 2.35 16.78 -29.83
N ALA A 78 1.44 17.28 -30.67
CA ALA A 78 0.31 16.58 -31.24
C ALA A 78 0.73 15.44 -32.20
N SER A 79 1.04 14.25 -31.67
CA SER A 79 1.17 13.02 -32.47
C SER A 79 0.94 11.71 -31.72
N ALA A 80 0.56 11.73 -30.43
CA ALA A 80 0.24 10.50 -29.69
C ALA A 80 -1.27 10.17 -29.80
N PRO A 81 -1.64 8.88 -29.95
CA PRO A 81 -3.05 8.46 -30.00
C PRO A 81 -3.78 8.82 -28.69
N ARG A 82 -5.02 9.31 -28.84
CA ARG A 82 -5.89 9.77 -27.75
C ARG A 82 -6.28 8.62 -26.81
N PHE A 83 -5.57 8.47 -25.70
CA PHE A 83 -6.05 7.92 -24.43
C PHE A 83 -5.16 8.44 -23.28
N HIS A 84 -5.34 9.70 -22.87
CA HIS A 84 -4.79 10.18 -21.61
C HIS A 84 -5.94 10.38 -20.62
N ARG A 85 -6.19 9.34 -19.83
CA ARG A 85 -7.07 9.42 -18.66
C ARG A 85 -6.30 9.76 -17.37
N GLY A 86 -4.98 9.58 -17.36
CA GLY A 86 -4.07 10.18 -16.38
C GLY A 86 -3.79 11.64 -16.72
N GLY A 87 -4.06 12.56 -15.79
CA GLY A 87 -3.89 14.00 -16.00
C GLY A 87 -4.75 14.88 -15.08
N THR A 88 -5.67 14.27 -14.32
CA THR A 88 -6.35 14.91 -13.19
C THR A 88 -5.95 14.18 -11.91
N SER A 89 -5.78 14.91 -10.81
CA SER A 89 -5.63 14.33 -9.46
C SER A 89 -6.67 13.23 -9.25
N LEU A 90 -6.27 12.10 -8.68
CA LEU A 90 -7.19 11.10 -8.19
C LEU A 90 -8.18 11.79 -7.24
N PRO A 91 -9.51 11.60 -7.40
CA PRO A 91 -10.46 12.18 -6.48
C PRO A 91 -10.20 11.62 -5.08
N LEU A 92 -10.34 12.49 -4.08
CA LEU A 92 -10.36 12.09 -2.68
C LEU A 92 -11.44 11.02 -2.48
N PRO A 93 -11.11 9.86 -1.88
CA PRO A 93 -12.14 8.94 -1.42
C PRO A 93 -13.14 9.66 -0.51
N GLU A 94 -14.37 9.14 -0.44
CA GLU A 94 -15.40 9.74 0.41
C GLU A 94 -14.91 9.86 1.87
N GLY A 95 -15.24 10.97 2.53
CA GLY A 95 -14.84 11.21 3.91
C GLY A 95 -13.35 11.42 4.15
N THR A 96 -12.50 11.42 3.11
CA THR A 96 -11.06 11.72 3.24
C THR A 96 -10.82 13.22 3.15
N THR A 97 -9.92 13.74 3.98
CA THR A 97 -9.49 15.15 3.94
C THR A 97 -7.97 15.27 3.83
N VAL A 98 -7.49 16.44 3.41
CA VAL A 98 -6.06 16.79 3.43
C VAL A 98 -5.82 17.80 4.54
N VAL A 99 -4.90 17.49 5.44
CA VAL A 99 -4.55 18.31 6.61
C VAL A 99 -3.09 18.74 6.49
N TRP A 100 -2.83 20.03 6.70
CA TRP A 100 -1.48 20.60 6.68
C TRP A 100 -1.01 20.91 8.11
N GLY A 101 0.22 20.53 8.43
CA GLY A 101 0.82 20.80 9.74
C GLY A 101 1.43 19.59 10.44
N GLY A 102 1.45 18.41 9.81
CA GLY A 102 2.13 17.22 10.31
C GLY A 102 1.39 16.44 11.41
N CYS A 103 0.15 16.81 11.74
CA CYS A 103 -0.68 16.13 12.72
C CYS A 103 -2.08 15.84 12.16
N ALA A 104 -2.61 14.65 12.47
CA ALA A 104 -4.01 14.28 12.30
C ALA A 104 -4.90 14.97 13.35
N SER A 105 -6.22 14.97 13.13
CA SER A 105 -7.20 15.59 14.03
C SER A 105 -7.34 14.89 15.39
N ASP A 106 -6.90 13.64 15.51
CA ASP A 106 -6.82 12.92 16.79
C ASP A 106 -5.56 13.26 17.61
N GLY A 107 -4.69 14.14 17.08
CA GLY A 107 -3.44 14.57 17.71
C GLY A 107 -2.25 13.68 17.39
N THR A 108 -2.40 12.65 16.55
CA THR A 108 -1.27 11.84 16.07
C THR A 108 -0.40 12.66 15.14
N CYS A 109 0.90 12.76 15.44
CA CYS A 109 1.84 13.57 14.69
C CYS A 109 3.07 12.77 14.27
N TYR A 110 3.54 13.01 13.06
CA TYR A 110 4.81 12.49 12.55
C TYR A 110 5.62 13.60 11.89
N TRP A 111 6.92 13.37 11.72
CA TRP A 111 7.83 14.31 11.04
C TRP A 111 7.84 14.14 9.52
N TYR A 112 7.09 13.16 9.00
CA TYR A 112 6.94 12.83 7.59
C TYR A 112 5.46 12.98 7.16
N ASN A 113 5.17 12.85 5.86
CA ASN A 113 3.79 12.85 5.34
C ASN A 113 3.20 11.45 5.51
N PHE A 114 1.91 11.36 5.78
CA PHE A 114 1.27 10.06 5.99
C PHE A 114 -0.23 10.12 5.73
N TYR A 115 -0.79 9.03 5.25
CA TYR A 115 -2.22 8.77 5.37
C TYR A 115 -2.56 8.15 6.74
N TRP A 116 -3.50 8.76 7.45
CA TRP A 116 -3.98 8.29 8.75
C TRP A 116 -5.35 7.61 8.60
N ALA A 117 -5.34 6.28 8.50
CA ALA A 117 -6.55 5.47 8.36
C ALA A 117 -7.60 5.65 9.48
N PRO A 118 -7.24 5.89 10.76
CA PRO A 118 -8.23 6.11 11.82
C PRO A 118 -9.11 7.35 11.64
N THR A 119 -8.61 8.42 11.01
CA THR A 119 -9.37 9.67 10.79
C THR A 119 -9.63 9.98 9.31
N HIS A 120 -9.12 9.14 8.40
CA HIS A 120 -9.13 9.36 6.94
C HIS A 120 -8.47 10.67 6.51
N GLU A 121 -7.31 10.96 7.08
CA GLU A 121 -6.60 12.21 6.79
C GLU A 121 -5.32 11.93 6.03
N VAL A 122 -5.13 12.62 4.91
CA VAL A 122 -3.81 12.80 4.29
C VAL A 122 -3.13 13.95 5.01
N VAL A 123 -2.15 13.61 5.85
CA VAL A 123 -1.44 14.56 6.70
C VAL A 123 -0.13 14.95 6.04
N MET A 124 0.01 16.25 5.76
CA MET A 124 1.13 16.82 5.03
C MET A 124 1.98 17.73 5.91
N GLN A 125 3.29 17.66 5.73
CA GLN A 125 4.23 18.64 6.25
C GLN A 125 4.09 19.97 5.48
N PRO A 126 4.33 21.12 6.12
CA PRO A 126 4.23 22.41 5.45
C PRO A 126 5.15 22.53 4.22
N GLY A 127 4.60 23.02 3.10
CA GLY A 127 5.36 23.32 1.88
C GLY A 127 5.66 22.10 0.99
N GLU A 128 5.10 20.94 1.30
CA GLU A 128 5.31 19.74 0.49
C GLU A 128 4.63 19.85 -0.89
N PRO A 129 5.23 19.26 -1.94
CA PRO A 129 4.73 19.38 -3.30
C PRO A 129 3.52 18.46 -3.56
N GLN A 130 2.72 18.80 -4.58
CA GLN A 130 1.50 18.07 -4.95
C GLN A 130 1.71 16.57 -5.19
N TYR A 131 2.89 16.16 -5.69
CA TYR A 131 3.16 14.74 -5.92
C TYR A 131 3.18 13.92 -4.64
N LYS A 132 3.61 14.50 -3.51
CA LYS A 132 3.55 13.82 -2.21
C LYS A 132 2.12 13.75 -1.69
N VAL A 133 1.33 14.81 -1.89
CA VAL A 133 -0.11 14.76 -1.58
C VAL A 133 -0.78 13.62 -2.36
N GLN A 134 -0.50 13.51 -3.65
CA GLN A 134 -1.06 12.45 -4.48
C GLN A 134 -0.58 11.06 -4.05
N HIS A 135 0.67 10.92 -3.61
CA HIS A 135 1.19 9.68 -3.05
C HIS A 135 0.39 9.24 -1.81
N GLU A 136 0.19 10.13 -0.82
CA GLU A 136 -0.61 9.80 0.35
C GLU A 136 -2.10 9.54 0.01
N LEU A 137 -2.64 10.21 -1.00
CA LEU A 137 -3.98 9.91 -1.51
C LEU A 137 -4.08 8.48 -2.07
N CYS A 138 -3.02 7.97 -2.69
CA CYS A 138 -3.00 6.60 -3.17
C CYS A 138 -3.05 5.59 -2.01
N HIS A 139 -2.43 5.90 -0.85
CA HIS A 139 -2.63 5.10 0.37
C HIS A 139 -4.07 5.13 0.88
N ALA A 140 -4.75 6.28 0.78
CA ALA A 140 -6.17 6.35 1.11
C ALA A 140 -7.03 5.42 0.22
N HIS A 141 -6.72 5.33 -1.08
CA HIS A 141 -7.39 4.39 -1.98
C HIS A 141 -7.10 2.93 -1.64
N GLN A 142 -5.85 2.58 -1.29
CA GLN A 142 -5.53 1.23 -0.81
C GLN A 142 -6.35 0.85 0.43
N HIS A 143 -6.49 1.78 1.38
CA HIS A 143 -7.35 1.57 2.54
C HIS A 143 -8.80 1.29 2.13
N TRP A 144 -9.34 2.07 1.21
CA TRP A 144 -10.68 1.85 0.67
C TRP A 144 -10.86 0.46 0.04
N SER A 145 -9.85 -0.07 -0.65
CA SER A 145 -9.89 -1.42 -1.23
C SER A 145 -9.89 -2.54 -0.17
N ILE A 146 -9.39 -2.29 1.04
CA ILE A 146 -9.40 -3.29 2.12
C ILE A 146 -10.80 -3.44 2.74
N ASN A 147 -11.44 -2.33 3.10
CA ASN A 147 -12.66 -2.36 3.94
C ASN A 147 -13.75 -1.36 3.53
N GLY A 148 -13.65 -0.73 2.37
CA GLY A 148 -14.59 0.30 1.91
C GLY A 148 -14.45 1.63 2.63
N GLY A 149 -13.27 1.94 3.17
CA GLY A 149 -12.97 3.21 3.83
C GLY A 149 -13.60 3.32 5.22
N ALA A 150 -13.76 2.20 5.91
CA ALA A 150 -14.15 2.23 7.31
C ALA A 150 -12.92 2.57 8.16
N PRO A 151 -13.02 3.44 9.19
CA PRO A 151 -11.89 3.75 10.04
C PRO A 151 -11.23 2.50 10.62
N LEU A 152 -9.90 2.41 10.52
CA LEU A 152 -9.11 1.37 11.16
C LEU A 152 -8.68 1.82 12.56
N ALA A 153 -8.50 0.87 13.47
CA ALA A 153 -7.90 1.20 14.77
C ALA A 153 -6.43 1.64 14.57
N PRO A 154 -5.87 2.49 15.44
CA PRO A 154 -4.44 2.84 15.39
C PRO A 154 -3.47 1.67 15.59
N ALA A 155 -3.93 0.46 15.88
CA ALA A 155 -3.08 -0.74 15.89
C ALA A 155 -3.15 -1.51 14.55
N ASP A 156 -4.13 -1.20 13.71
CA ASP A 156 -4.49 -1.93 12.49
C ASP A 156 -4.31 -1.06 11.22
N TYR A 157 -3.63 0.09 11.32
CA TYR A 157 -3.35 0.97 10.16
C TYR A 157 -2.28 0.41 9.20
N ASP A 158 -1.77 -0.79 9.49
CA ASP A 158 -0.88 -1.49 8.59
C ASP A 158 -1.64 -1.91 7.32
N LEU A 159 -1.43 -1.14 6.26
CA LEU A 159 -2.07 -1.38 4.96
C LEU A 159 -1.51 -2.62 4.25
N GLU A 160 -0.58 -3.38 4.83
CA GLU A 160 -0.03 -4.63 4.25
C GLU A 160 -1.14 -5.64 3.91
N SER A 161 -2.26 -5.59 4.65
CA SER A 161 -3.46 -6.37 4.34
C SER A 161 -4.03 -6.09 2.94
N TRP A 162 -3.75 -4.93 2.34
CA TRP A 162 -4.12 -4.59 0.97
C TRP A 162 -3.58 -5.60 -0.04
N TYR A 163 -2.42 -6.21 0.21
CA TYR A 163 -1.93 -7.26 -0.67
C TYR A 163 -2.82 -8.48 -0.75
N ALA A 164 -3.62 -8.77 0.27
CA ALA A 164 -4.57 -9.87 0.22
C ALA A 164 -5.80 -9.56 -0.64
N THR A 165 -6.02 -8.30 -1.03
CA THR A 165 -7.11 -7.89 -1.93
C THR A 165 -6.83 -8.28 -3.37
N ALA A 166 -7.87 -8.35 -4.20
CA ALA A 166 -7.72 -8.65 -5.63
C ALA A 166 -6.89 -7.58 -6.37
N GLU A 167 -7.02 -6.31 -5.98
CA GLU A 167 -6.24 -5.20 -6.53
C GLU A 167 -4.75 -5.35 -6.17
N GLY A 168 -4.45 -5.58 -4.89
CA GLY A 168 -3.09 -5.80 -4.40
C GLY A 168 -2.41 -6.97 -5.09
N GLN A 169 -3.09 -8.13 -5.19
CA GLN A 169 -2.56 -9.30 -5.91
C GLN A 169 -2.33 -9.01 -7.40
N SER A 170 -3.22 -8.27 -8.06
CA SER A 170 -3.06 -7.88 -9.46
C SER A 170 -1.82 -7.01 -9.66
N PHE A 171 -1.62 -6.01 -8.78
CA PHE A 171 -0.44 -5.15 -8.80
C PHE A 171 0.84 -5.96 -8.56
N THR A 172 0.88 -6.78 -7.51
CA THR A 172 2.03 -7.64 -7.19
C THR A 172 2.40 -8.54 -8.36
N ALA A 173 1.41 -9.13 -9.03
CA ALA A 173 1.66 -9.98 -10.20
C ALA A 173 2.28 -9.20 -11.36
N ALA A 174 1.86 -7.96 -11.60
CA ALA A 174 2.35 -7.12 -12.70
C ALA A 174 3.77 -6.61 -12.48
N VAL A 175 4.16 -6.35 -11.23
CA VAL A 175 5.50 -5.83 -10.89
C VAL A 175 6.49 -6.90 -10.45
N SER A 176 6.04 -8.16 -10.35
CA SER A 176 6.89 -9.28 -9.94
C SER A 176 8.04 -9.48 -10.93
N GLY A 177 9.27 -9.48 -10.43
CA GLY A 177 10.47 -9.75 -11.24
C GLY A 177 11.07 -8.55 -11.98
N LEU A 178 10.57 -7.32 -11.76
CA LEU A 178 11.17 -6.11 -12.32
C LEU A 178 12.55 -5.80 -11.70
N PRO A 179 13.51 -5.24 -12.48
CA PRO A 179 14.85 -4.92 -11.98
C PRO A 179 14.87 -3.67 -11.08
N TRP A 180 15.84 -3.64 -10.15
CA TRP A 180 16.22 -2.49 -9.31
C TRP A 180 16.45 -1.21 -10.16
N PRO A 181 16.14 0.03 -9.70
CA PRO A 181 15.88 0.52 -8.32
C PRO A 181 14.41 0.61 -7.89
N TRP A 182 13.47 0.21 -8.72
CA TRP A 182 12.04 0.38 -8.45
C TRP A 182 11.50 -0.59 -7.38
N THR A 183 12.30 -1.56 -6.94
CA THR A 183 12.07 -2.37 -5.74
C THR A 183 12.40 -1.63 -4.44
N HIS A 184 12.95 -0.40 -4.51
CA HIS A 184 13.38 0.38 -3.36
C HIS A 184 12.34 1.38 -2.85
N SER A 185 11.06 1.02 -2.94
CA SER A 185 10.03 1.38 -1.96
C SER A 185 10.17 0.51 -0.69
N ALA A 186 11.42 0.26 -0.26
CA ALA A 186 11.86 -0.86 0.57
C ALA A 186 11.43 -0.80 2.06
N VAL A 187 10.28 -0.21 2.35
CA VAL A 187 9.56 -0.44 3.60
C VAL A 187 8.41 -1.43 3.38
N SER A 188 7.72 -1.36 2.24
CA SER A 188 6.69 -2.32 1.80
C SER A 188 6.22 -1.91 0.40
N GLY A 189 5.86 -2.82 -0.50
CA GLY A 189 5.37 -2.36 -1.82
C GLY A 189 4.00 -1.64 -1.79
N LEU A 190 3.46 -1.35 -0.60
CA LEU A 190 2.43 -0.33 -0.42
C LEU A 190 2.91 1.01 -0.97
N GLU A 191 4.11 1.41 -0.57
CA GLU A 191 4.80 2.60 -1.04
C GLU A 191 5.05 2.53 -2.55
N ASP A 192 5.34 1.33 -3.08
CA ASP A 192 5.58 1.12 -4.51
C ASP A 192 4.34 1.43 -5.34
N PHE A 193 3.20 0.91 -4.89
CA PHE A 193 1.92 1.21 -5.47
C PHE A 193 1.63 2.71 -5.36
N ALA A 194 1.80 3.31 -4.19
CA ALA A 194 1.47 4.72 -3.97
C ALA A 194 2.29 5.66 -4.88
N TRP A 195 3.58 5.40 -5.06
CA TRP A 195 4.41 6.12 -6.04
C TRP A 195 3.95 5.88 -7.47
N THR A 196 3.67 4.63 -7.84
CA THR A 196 3.20 4.27 -9.18
C THR A 196 1.88 4.96 -9.52
N CYS A 197 0.92 4.92 -8.60
CA CYS A 197 -0.35 5.62 -8.67
C CYS A 197 -0.15 7.14 -8.76
N ALA A 198 0.76 7.72 -7.97
CA ALA A 198 1.01 9.16 -8.02
C ALA A 198 1.58 9.63 -9.37
N TYR A 199 2.54 8.88 -9.93
CA TYR A 199 3.06 9.20 -11.25
C TYR A 199 2.03 9.00 -12.36
N TRP A 200 1.15 8.01 -12.27
CA TRP A 200 0.05 7.84 -13.24
C TRP A 200 -0.80 9.11 -13.39
N TYR A 201 -1.17 9.73 -12.27
CA TYR A 201 -2.05 10.91 -12.30
C TYR A 201 -1.33 12.22 -12.61
N LEU A 202 -0.05 12.34 -12.24
CA LEU A 202 0.68 13.62 -12.33
C LEU A 202 1.73 13.69 -13.43
N ASP A 203 2.38 12.57 -13.73
CA ASP A 203 3.40 12.48 -14.79
C ASP A 203 3.41 11.08 -15.44
N PRO A 204 2.33 10.73 -16.18
CA PRO A 204 2.21 9.41 -16.81
C PRO A 204 3.29 9.18 -17.88
N ALA A 205 3.84 10.25 -18.47
CA ALA A 205 4.94 10.16 -19.43
C ALA A 205 6.23 9.70 -18.75
N TYR A 206 6.55 10.25 -17.58
CA TYR A 206 7.66 9.77 -16.76
C TYR A 206 7.45 8.32 -16.35
N LEU A 207 6.26 7.94 -15.88
CA LEU A 207 5.97 6.55 -15.51
C LEU A 207 6.20 5.59 -16.69
N LEU A 208 5.68 5.92 -17.88
CA LEU A 208 5.89 5.13 -19.09
C LEU A 208 7.38 5.01 -19.45
N GLN A 209 8.14 6.08 -19.29
CA GLN A 209 9.57 6.08 -19.59
C GLN A 209 10.36 5.18 -18.63
N VAL A 210 10.02 5.21 -17.34
CA VAL A 210 10.84 4.56 -16.31
C VAL A 210 10.38 3.16 -15.92
N SER A 211 9.09 2.86 -16.11
CA SER A 211 8.51 1.53 -15.90
C SER A 211 7.25 1.33 -16.77
N PRO A 212 7.45 0.94 -18.05
CA PRO A 212 6.34 0.63 -18.96
C PRO A 212 5.38 -0.43 -18.42
N GLU A 213 5.88 -1.43 -17.68
CA GLU A 213 5.06 -2.51 -17.13
C GLU A 213 4.08 -1.99 -16.07
N ARG A 214 4.54 -1.07 -15.21
CA ARG A 214 3.69 -0.39 -14.23
C ARG A 214 2.70 0.53 -14.90
N TYR A 215 3.15 1.29 -15.91
CA TYR A 215 2.28 2.13 -16.73
C TYR A 215 1.13 1.32 -17.34
N ASP A 216 1.44 0.18 -17.96
CA ASP A 216 0.44 -0.69 -18.55
C ASP A 216 -0.53 -1.23 -17.51
N TRP A 217 -0.04 -1.58 -16.31
CA TRP A 217 -0.92 -1.99 -15.22
C TRP A 217 -1.88 -0.88 -14.81
N VAL A 218 -1.38 0.32 -14.49
CA VAL A 218 -2.25 1.43 -14.03
C VAL A 218 -3.24 1.86 -15.11
N ALA A 219 -2.84 1.86 -16.38
CA ALA A 219 -3.70 2.22 -17.50
C ALA A 219 -4.92 1.28 -17.66
N ASN A 220 -4.81 0.05 -17.15
CA ASN A 220 -5.86 -0.97 -17.23
C ASN A 220 -6.64 -1.17 -15.91
N ASN A 221 -6.11 -0.68 -14.78
CA ASN A 221 -6.66 -0.98 -13.45
C ASN A 221 -7.10 0.27 -12.68
N LEU A 222 -6.51 1.43 -12.96
CA LEU A 222 -6.88 2.69 -12.31
C LEU A 222 -7.79 3.53 -13.22
N PRO A 223 -8.72 4.31 -12.63
CA PRO A 223 -9.68 5.10 -13.37
C PRO A 223 -9.08 6.25 -14.18
#